data_AF-A0A081XHG2-F1
#
_entry.id   AF-A0A081XHG2-F1
#
_cell.length_a   1.000
_cell.length_b   1.000
_cell.length_c   1.000
_cell.angle_alpha   90.00
_cell.angle_beta   90.00
_cell.angle_gamma   90.00
#
_symmetry.space_group_name_H-M   'P 1'
#
loop_
_entity.id
_entity.type
_entity.pdbx_description
1 polymer ?
#
loop_
_entity_poly.entity_id
_entity_poly.type
_entity_poly.pdbx_seq_one_letter_code
_entity_poly.pdbx_strand_id
1 'polypeptide(L)'
;MTNSAQPEATEQGWDEPWYRVRTDRFVASFLPGAGEDLDAVCNVDVEVRLVDGGSRWSATVFTVAEVERLMDKGVQTGEDLGGRYFWCSDGLIVREPGIDNMTQVIAGLLDSGEFEQVLQRLDDE
;
A
#
# COMPACT_ATOMS: atom_id res chain seq x y z
N MET A 1 26.21 4.02 2.73
CA MET A 1 25.32 5.18 2.53
C MET A 1 24.92 5.18 1.07
N THR A 2 23.89 4.42 0.72
CA THR A 2 23.25 4.51 -0.59
C THR A 2 22.17 5.57 -0.47
N ASN A 3 22.34 6.64 -1.22
CA ASN A 3 21.35 7.68 -1.39
C ASN A 3 20.25 7.07 -2.26
N SER A 4 19.25 6.43 -1.64
CA SER A 4 18.06 5.98 -2.36
C SER A 4 17.36 7.23 -2.86
N ALA A 5 17.48 7.50 -4.16
CA ALA A 5 16.79 8.61 -4.80
C ALA A 5 15.29 8.43 -4.52
N GLN A 6 14.66 9.44 -3.94
CA GLN A 6 13.22 9.43 -3.78
C GLN A 6 12.60 9.23 -5.17
N PRO A 7 11.60 8.34 -5.33
CA PRO A 7 10.75 8.41 -6.52
C PRO A 7 10.11 9.80 -6.53
N GLU A 8 10.58 10.70 -7.39
CA GLU A 8 9.88 11.96 -7.62
C GLU A 8 8.59 11.60 -8.36
N ALA A 9 7.48 11.55 -7.61
CA ALA A 9 6.16 11.45 -8.20
C ALA A 9 6.02 12.53 -9.27
N THR A 10 5.80 12.12 -10.51
CA THR A 10 5.70 13.05 -11.64
C THR A 10 4.33 13.72 -11.69
N GLU A 11 3.31 13.04 -11.18
CA GLU A 11 1.94 13.56 -11.06
C GLU A 11 1.19 12.81 -9.95
N GLN A 12 0.39 13.53 -9.16
CA GLN A 12 -0.51 12.93 -8.18
C GLN A 12 -1.89 13.59 -8.26
N GLY A 13 -2.96 12.82 -8.07
CA GLY A 13 -4.31 13.38 -8.04
C GLY A 13 -5.43 12.36 -8.04
N TRP A 14 -6.64 12.85 -7.79
CA TRP A 14 -7.85 12.05 -7.82
C TRP A 14 -8.29 11.72 -9.25
N ASP A 15 -8.67 10.46 -9.44
CA ASP A 15 -9.31 9.87 -10.61
C ASP A 15 -10.37 8.90 -10.07
N GLU A 16 -11.45 9.49 -9.55
CA GLU A 16 -12.42 8.85 -8.65
C GLU A 16 -12.85 7.44 -9.12
N PRO A 17 -12.91 6.44 -8.21
CA PRO A 17 -12.70 6.55 -6.76
C PRO A 17 -11.21 6.55 -6.33
N TRP A 18 -10.27 6.56 -7.27
CA TRP A 18 -8.85 6.33 -6.99
C TRP A 18 -8.10 7.62 -6.70
N TYR A 19 -7.15 7.57 -5.76
CA TYR A 19 -6.06 8.53 -5.70
C TYR A 19 -4.84 7.93 -6.39
N ARG A 20 -4.34 8.58 -7.45
CA ARG A 20 -3.27 8.04 -8.30
C ARG A 20 -1.98 8.81 -8.11
N VAL A 21 -0.90 8.07 -7.86
CA VAL A 21 0.47 8.55 -7.92
C VAL A 21 1.15 7.95 -9.14
N ARG A 22 1.58 8.81 -10.07
CA ARG A 22 2.25 8.41 -11.31
C ARG A 22 3.73 8.75 -11.21
N THR A 23 4.56 7.79 -11.61
CA THR A 23 6.01 7.92 -11.76
C THR A 23 6.41 7.48 -13.17
N ASP A 24 7.69 7.59 -13.50
CA ASP A 24 8.27 7.02 -14.72
C ASP A 24 8.32 5.48 -14.71
N ARG A 25 8.24 4.84 -13.53
CA ARG A 25 8.40 3.39 -13.35
C ARG A 25 7.10 2.65 -13.10
N PHE A 26 6.16 3.27 -12.40
CA PHE A 26 4.88 2.67 -12.02
C PHE A 26 3.79 3.71 -11.79
N VAL A 27 2.55 3.24 -11.82
CA VAL A 27 1.37 3.96 -11.35
C VAL A 27 0.83 3.22 -10.13
N ALA A 28 0.73 3.90 -8.99
CA ALA A 28 0.04 3.41 -7.81
C ALA A 28 -1.35 4.04 -7.72
N SER A 29 -2.39 3.21 -7.72
CA SER A 29 -3.78 3.63 -7.59
C SER A 29 -4.30 3.19 -6.23
N PHE A 30 -4.38 4.14 -5.31
CA PHE A 30 -4.86 3.93 -3.95
C PHE A 30 -6.36 4.15 -3.86
N LEU A 31 -7.03 3.44 -2.95
CA LEU A 31 -8.47 3.58 -2.68
C LEU A 31 -8.75 4.09 -1.25
N PRO A 32 -8.32 5.31 -0.89
CA PRO A 32 -8.61 5.87 0.43
C PRO A 32 -10.10 6.20 0.59
N GLY A 33 -10.53 6.36 1.84
CA GLY A 33 -11.90 6.75 2.16
C GLY A 33 -12.27 8.13 1.61
N ALA A 34 -13.55 8.35 1.33
CA ALA A 34 -14.03 9.64 0.85
C ALA A 34 -13.75 10.75 1.87
N GLY A 35 -12.93 11.74 1.47
CA GLY A 35 -12.53 12.85 2.35
C GLY A 35 -11.52 12.49 3.43
N GLU A 36 -10.89 11.30 3.35
CA GLU A 36 -9.79 10.91 4.22
C GLU A 36 -8.57 11.82 3.98
N ASP A 37 -7.87 12.16 5.07
CA ASP A 37 -6.60 12.88 5.01
C ASP A 37 -5.50 11.94 4.49
N LEU A 38 -4.97 12.25 3.30
CA LEU A 38 -4.00 11.42 2.60
C LEU A 38 -2.67 11.26 3.37
N ASP A 39 -2.34 12.18 4.28
CA ASP A 39 -1.16 12.08 5.15
C ASP A 39 -1.39 11.16 6.35
N ALA A 40 -2.66 10.88 6.67
CA ALA A 40 -3.07 10.07 7.82
C ALA A 40 -3.57 8.66 7.44
N VAL A 41 -3.68 8.34 6.14
CA VAL A 41 -4.09 7.03 5.64
C VAL A 41 -3.25 5.93 6.30
N CYS A 42 -3.92 5.01 6.98
CA CYS A 42 -3.26 3.96 7.77
C CYS A 42 -3.68 2.53 7.39
N ASN A 43 -4.70 2.39 6.55
CA ASN A 43 -5.18 1.16 5.92
C ASN A 43 -5.75 1.50 4.53
N VAL A 44 -5.16 0.99 3.46
CA VAL A 44 -5.61 1.30 2.09
C VAL A 44 -5.24 0.21 1.10
N ASP A 45 -6.15 -0.06 0.15
CA ASP A 45 -5.86 -0.91 -1.00
C ASP A 45 -5.09 -0.12 -2.06
N VAL A 46 -4.12 -0.78 -2.70
CA VAL A 46 -3.34 -0.21 -3.81
C VAL A 46 -3.19 -1.21 -4.97
N GLU A 47 -3.51 -0.76 -6.17
CA GLU A 47 -3.02 -1.39 -7.41
C GLU A 47 -1.73 -0.70 -7.85
N VAL A 48 -0.67 -1.48 -8.04
CA VAL A 48 0.59 -1.03 -8.64
C VAL A 48 0.68 -1.58 -10.06
N ARG A 49 0.72 -0.69 -11.05
CA ARG A 49 0.95 -1.03 -12.45
C ARG A 49 2.33 -0.60 -12.88
N LEU A 50 3.16 -1.55 -13.30
CA LEU A 50 4.48 -1.22 -13.84
C LEU A 50 4.34 -0.59 -15.23
N VAL A 51 5.10 0.48 -15.47
CA VAL A 51 5.15 1.15 -16.78
C VAL A 51 5.81 0.23 -17.80
N ASP A 52 6.86 -0.47 -17.39
CA ASP A 52 7.48 -1.52 -18.20
C ASP A 52 6.65 -2.81 -18.14
N GLY A 53 6.35 -3.39 -19.30
CA GLY A 53 5.57 -4.62 -19.45
C GLY A 53 4.09 -4.53 -19.06
N GLY A 54 3.64 -3.49 -18.33
CA GLY A 54 2.23 -3.28 -17.98
C GLY A 54 1.68 -4.18 -16.88
N SER A 55 2.53 -5.00 -16.25
CA SER A 55 2.11 -5.95 -15.21
C SER A 55 1.46 -5.25 -14.01
N ARG A 56 0.51 -5.94 -13.39
CA ARG A 56 -0.33 -5.41 -12.30
C ARG A 56 -0.12 -6.21 -11.02
N TRP A 57 -0.13 -5.50 -9.91
CA TRP A 57 0.13 -6.04 -8.59
C TRP A 57 -0.80 -5.37 -7.58
N SER A 58 -1.22 -6.08 -6.54
CA SER A 58 -2.01 -5.53 -5.44
C SER A 58 -1.29 -5.66 -4.10
N ALA A 59 -1.65 -4.76 -3.20
CA ALA A 59 -1.50 -4.94 -1.77
C ALA A 59 -2.62 -4.22 -1.02
N THR A 60 -2.97 -4.71 0.16
CA THR A 60 -3.63 -3.91 1.19
C THR A 60 -2.57 -3.47 2.19
N VAL A 61 -2.32 -2.16 2.25
CA VAL A 61 -1.27 -1.58 3.08
C VAL A 61 -1.84 -1.20 4.44
N PHE A 62 -1.17 -1.62 5.51
CA PHE A 62 -1.52 -1.27 6.89
C PHE A 62 -0.32 -0.63 7.59
N THR A 63 -0.56 0.32 8.49
CA THR A 63 0.48 0.71 9.46
C THR A 63 0.56 -0.29 10.60
N VAL A 64 1.70 -0.34 11.29
CA VAL A 64 1.85 -1.15 12.52
C VAL A 64 0.77 -0.78 13.56
N ALA A 65 0.53 0.52 13.77
CA ALA A 65 -0.46 1.01 14.72
C ALA A 65 -1.88 0.59 14.34
N GLU A 66 -2.18 0.53 13.05
CA GLU A 66 -3.50 0.10 12.57
C GLU A 66 -3.70 -1.41 12.74
N VAL A 67 -2.67 -2.23 12.51
CA VAL A 67 -2.73 -3.67 12.83
C VAL A 67 -2.99 -3.89 14.32
N GLU A 68 -2.29 -3.17 15.20
CA GLU A 68 -2.54 -3.24 16.64
C GLU A 68 -3.99 -2.85 16.99
N ARG A 69 -4.50 -1.76 16.42
CA ARG A 69 -5.89 -1.32 16.63
C ARG A 69 -6.91 -2.36 16.15
N LEU A 70 -6.66 -3.03 15.03
CA LEU A 70 -7.52 -4.10 14.50
C LEU A 70 -7.51 -5.33 15.40
N MET A 71 -6.35 -5.71 15.93
CA MET A 71 -6.24 -6.81 16.90
C MET A 71 -6.95 -6.47 18.22
N ASP A 72 -6.80 -5.25 18.73
CA ASP A 72 -7.52 -4.77 19.91
C ASP A 72 -9.04 -4.77 19.71
N LYS A 73 -9.50 -4.40 18.51
CA LYS A 73 -10.92 -4.55 18.13
C LYS A 73 -11.33 -6.03 18.19
N GLY A 74 -10.51 -6.93 17.67
CA GLY A 74 -10.73 -8.38 17.74
C GLY A 74 -10.87 -8.91 19.18
N VAL A 75 -10.13 -8.35 20.14
CA VAL A 75 -10.31 -8.66 21.58
C VAL A 75 -11.71 -8.28 22.07
N GLN A 76 -12.26 -7.16 21.59
CA GLN A 76 -13.58 -6.67 21.97
C GLN A 76 -14.72 -7.43 21.27
N THR A 77 -14.54 -7.81 20.01
CA THR A 77 -15.58 -8.44 19.17
C THR A 77 -15.56 -9.98 19.22
N GLY A 78 -14.41 -10.57 19.58
CA GLY A 78 -14.17 -12.01 19.50
C GLY A 78 -13.71 -12.51 18.13
N GLU A 79 -13.55 -11.61 17.15
CA GLU A 79 -13.00 -11.91 15.83
C GLU A 79 -11.53 -12.33 15.93
N ASP A 80 -11.01 -13.01 14.90
CA ASP A 80 -9.59 -13.40 14.79
C ASP A 80 -9.04 -14.13 16.03
N LEU A 81 -9.83 -15.10 16.52
CA LEU A 81 -9.58 -15.84 17.76
C LEU A 81 -9.36 -14.92 18.98
N GLY A 82 -10.16 -13.86 19.07
CA GLY A 82 -10.07 -12.83 20.10
C GLY A 82 -8.87 -11.92 19.89
N GLY A 83 -8.62 -11.50 18.65
CA GLY A 83 -7.52 -10.60 18.28
C GLY A 83 -6.13 -11.21 18.39
N ARG A 84 -6.00 -12.54 18.36
CA ARG A 84 -4.70 -13.23 18.52
C ARG A 84 -3.83 -13.17 17.27
N TYR A 85 -4.44 -12.92 16.13
CA TYR A 85 -3.74 -12.74 14.88
C TYR A 85 -4.42 -11.66 14.05
N PHE A 86 -3.69 -11.19 13.06
CA PHE A 86 -4.20 -10.41 11.95
C PHE A 86 -3.71 -11.08 10.66
N TRP A 87 -4.55 -11.15 9.64
CA TRP A 87 -4.17 -11.76 8.37
C TRP A 87 -4.89 -11.09 7.19
N CYS A 88 -4.12 -10.83 6.13
CA CYS A 88 -4.59 -10.32 4.84
C CYS A 88 -3.73 -10.99 3.76
N SER A 89 -4.36 -11.49 2.68
CA SER A 89 -3.69 -12.30 1.66
C SER A 89 -2.57 -11.55 0.93
N ASP A 90 -2.74 -10.26 0.72
CA ASP A 90 -1.80 -9.34 0.10
C ASP A 90 -1.46 -8.17 1.04
N GLY A 91 -1.38 -8.47 2.34
CA GLY A 91 -1.10 -7.48 3.39
C GLY A 91 0.36 -7.01 3.39
N LEU A 92 0.58 -5.70 3.28
CA LEU A 92 1.88 -5.05 3.46
C LEU A 92 1.86 -4.13 4.69
N ILE A 93 2.68 -4.44 5.69
CA ILE A 93 2.79 -3.59 6.90
C ILE A 93 3.90 -2.55 6.71
N VAL A 94 3.53 -1.28 6.77
CA VAL A 94 4.44 -0.13 6.76
C VAL A 94 4.54 0.50 8.15
N ARG A 95 5.62 1.27 8.38
CA ARG A 95 5.84 1.91 9.68
C ARG A 95 4.97 3.14 9.87
N GLU A 96 5.03 4.07 8.92
CA GLU A 96 4.38 5.38 9.02
C GLU A 96 3.14 5.44 8.11
N PRO A 97 2.12 6.24 8.47
CA PRO A 97 0.95 6.46 7.62
C PRO A 97 1.29 7.31 6.39
N GLY A 98 0.30 7.44 5.51
CA GLY A 98 0.28 8.42 4.43
C GLY A 98 0.65 7.85 3.06
N ILE A 99 -0.03 8.34 2.03
CA ILE A 99 0.12 7.88 0.64
C ILE A 99 1.55 8.09 0.12
N ASP A 100 2.18 9.20 0.47
CA ASP A 100 3.57 9.48 0.08
C ASP A 100 4.54 8.46 0.69
N ASN A 101 4.36 8.10 1.97
CA ASN A 101 5.20 7.09 2.61
C ASN A 101 4.98 5.70 1.97
N MET A 102 3.73 5.32 1.72
CA MET A 102 3.40 4.05 1.07
C MET A 102 3.98 3.97 -0.35
N THR A 103 3.95 5.08 -1.09
CA THR A 103 4.57 5.20 -2.42
C THR A 103 6.10 5.00 -2.35
N GLN A 104 6.76 5.58 -1.33
CA GLN A 104 8.19 5.37 -1.13
C GLN A 104 8.54 3.92 -0.80
N VAL A 105 7.70 3.23 -0.02
CA VAL A 105 7.86 1.79 0.24
C VAL A 105 7.75 0.99 -1.06
N ILE A 106 6.72 1.26 -1.88
CA ILE A 106 6.54 0.58 -3.18
C ILE A 106 7.76 0.79 -4.09
N ALA A 107 8.27 2.02 -4.18
CA ALA A 107 9.46 2.30 -4.96
C ALA A 107 10.70 1.56 -4.42
N GLY A 108 10.86 1.48 -3.10
CA GLY A 108 11.93 0.71 -2.48
C GLY A 108 11.86 -0.79 -2.79
N LEU A 109 10.65 -1.37 -2.81
CA LEU A 109 10.42 -2.77 -3.20
C LEU A 109 10.77 -3.03 -4.67
N LEU A 110 10.51 -2.05 -5.55
CA LEU A 110 10.90 -2.12 -6.96
C LEU A 110 12.43 -2.02 -7.11
N ASP A 111 13.09 -1.15 -6.33
CA ASP A 111 14.54 -0.98 -6.35
C ASP A 111 15.27 -2.24 -5.83
N SER A 112 14.72 -2.92 -4.83
CA SER A 112 15.30 -4.17 -4.28
C SER A 112 14.94 -5.41 -5.11
N GLY A 113 13.90 -5.34 -5.95
CA GLY A 113 13.34 -6.48 -6.66
C GLY A 113 12.51 -7.41 -5.77
N GLU A 114 12.18 -7.01 -4.55
CA GLU A 114 11.41 -7.82 -3.60
C GLU A 114 9.89 -7.77 -3.85
N PHE A 115 9.43 -6.84 -4.71
CA PHE A 115 8.01 -6.66 -4.99
C PHE A 115 7.30 -7.93 -5.49
N GLU A 116 7.98 -8.84 -6.21
CA GLU A 116 7.39 -10.10 -6.68
C GLU A 116 7.03 -11.07 -5.55
N GLN A 117 7.68 -10.92 -4.39
CA GLN A 117 7.44 -11.74 -3.20
C GLN A 117 6.48 -11.05 -2.21
N VAL A 118 6.46 -9.72 -2.22
CA VAL A 118 5.71 -8.90 -1.25
C VAL A 118 4.34 -8.52 -1.78
N LEU A 119 4.22 -8.19 -3.08
CA LEU A 119 2.97 -7.81 -3.70
C LEU A 119 2.32 -9.03 -4.36
N GLN A 120 1.00 -9.04 -4.39
CA GLN A 120 0.25 -10.11 -5.06
C GLN A 120 0.11 -9.78 -6.55
N ARG A 121 0.53 -10.69 -7.42
CA ARG A 121 0.34 -10.49 -8.86
C ARG A 121 -1.14 -10.57 -9.22
N LEU A 122 -1.59 -9.62 -10.04
CA LEU A 122 -2.90 -9.63 -10.67
C LEU A 122 -2.72 -10.11 -12.12
N ASP A 123 -3.26 -11.27 -12.45
CA ASP A 123 -3.32 -11.72 -13.84
C ASP A 123 -4.45 -10.98 -14.58
N ASP A 124 -4.29 -10.79 -15.88
CA ASP A 124 -5.36 -10.30 -16.73
C ASP A 124 -6.42 -11.40 -16.88
N GLU A 125 -7.69 -11.09 -16.63
CA GLU A 125 -8.83 -11.99 -16.92
C GLU A 125 -8.95 -12.31 -18.42
#